data_AF-A0A8H6X7R7-F1
#
_entry.id   AF-A0A8H6X7R7-F1
#
_cell.length_a   1.000
_cell.length_b   1.000
_cell.length_c   1.000
_cell.angle_alpha   90.00
_cell.angle_beta   90.00
_cell.angle_gamma   90.00
#
_symmetry.space_group_name_H-M   'P 1'
#
loop_
_entity.id
_entity.type
_entity.pdbx_description
1 polymer ?
#
loop_
_entity_poly.entity_id
_entity_poly.type
_entity_poly.pdbx_seq_one_letter_code
_entity_poly.pdbx_strand_id
1 'polypeptide(L)'
;MDTSGPLHRETYLEGLAPCVPPRPVVEASGNYSQSAYALFIFGGGSCNWCSKRTELEPFHWILRFRACSRTCRDLLASDAGVYLDRSKEYDNHPLGKWLPRVQRTFHNGEQAHVYAARDIKYAKREQQQAYRMERGNRERDPLGFPCRTVAQLQQEYLKREQSRPALYQNGVDLEVWHKQYVSERAIVSRKNYEFVKLMSAVEDKKLQGILRCPTMARIFAAFNRDLALLTHTVWMVNRTAILMEFKYMMDGILPEGTLGRRNDKVRCSYCPRLIKAKGMSDHVVDKHKDQNPDAIPFIPARNEKHCPDCPDSKRVFTKRGLADHKLHKHSKQS
;
A
#
# COMPACT_ATOMS: atom_id res chain seq x y z
N MET A 1 38.72 6.93 -34.70
CA MET A 1 39.09 7.46 -33.38
C MET A 1 37.87 7.34 -32.50
N ASP A 2 37.78 6.22 -31.81
CA ASP A 2 36.65 5.83 -30.96
C ASP A 2 36.90 6.39 -29.55
N THR A 3 36.01 7.24 -29.06
CA THR A 3 36.13 7.91 -27.75
C THR A 3 35.00 7.52 -26.81
N SER A 4 34.60 6.24 -26.83
CA SER A 4 33.77 5.65 -25.79
C SER A 4 34.65 5.15 -24.64
N GLY A 5 35.08 6.08 -23.78
CA GLY A 5 35.68 5.73 -22.50
C GLY A 5 34.64 5.12 -21.55
N PRO A 6 35.03 4.22 -20.64
CA PRO A 6 34.11 3.60 -19.69
C PRO A 6 33.57 4.68 -18.75
N LEU A 7 32.24 4.79 -18.68
CA LEU A 7 31.55 5.53 -17.62
C LEU A 7 32.06 5.00 -16.29
N HIS A 8 32.91 5.79 -15.62
CA HIS A 8 33.31 5.58 -14.24
C HIS A 8 32.04 5.36 -13.42
N ARG A 9 31.81 4.12 -12.97
CA ARG A 9 30.97 3.85 -11.81
C ARG A 9 31.66 4.56 -10.65
N GLU A 10 31.34 5.83 -10.43
CA GLU A 10 31.57 6.46 -9.14
C GLU A 10 30.90 5.55 -8.13
N THR A 11 31.74 4.92 -7.31
CA THR A 11 31.38 4.07 -6.19
C THR A 11 30.47 4.90 -5.31
N TYR A 12 29.16 4.68 -5.42
CA TYR A 12 28.23 5.07 -4.36
C TYR A 12 28.84 4.54 -3.07
N LEU A 13 28.97 5.39 -2.05
CA LEU A 13 29.28 4.94 -0.70
C LEU A 13 28.06 4.12 -0.26
N GLU A 14 28.06 2.84 -0.64
CA GLU A 14 27.07 1.87 -0.22
C GLU A 14 27.15 1.80 1.31
N GLY A 15 26.01 1.97 1.98
CA GLY A 15 25.93 1.62 3.40
C GLY A 15 26.33 0.16 3.59
N LEU A 16 26.54 -0.26 4.84
CA LEU A 16 26.73 -1.67 5.18
C LEU A 16 25.39 -2.43 5.05
N ALA A 17 24.83 -2.42 3.85
CA ALA A 17 23.54 -3.00 3.55
C ALA A 17 23.64 -4.51 3.79
N PRO A 18 22.85 -5.08 4.72
CA PRO A 18 22.86 -6.52 4.92
C PRO A 18 22.35 -7.17 3.64
N CYS A 19 23.05 -8.21 3.18
CA CYS A 19 22.65 -8.96 1.99
C CYS A 19 21.23 -9.48 2.17
N VAL A 20 20.37 -9.20 1.19
CA VAL A 20 19.00 -9.71 1.19
C VAL A 20 19.06 -11.25 1.12
N PRO A 21 18.35 -11.98 2.00
CA PRO A 21 18.30 -13.43 1.94
C PRO A 21 17.91 -13.91 0.53
N PRO A 22 18.60 -14.93 -0.01
CA PRO A 22 18.35 -15.40 -1.36
C PRO A 22 16.92 -15.90 -1.49
N ARG A 23 16.32 -15.66 -2.66
CA ARG A 23 14.99 -16.16 -2.98
C ARG A 23 15.00 -17.69 -2.98
N PRO A 24 14.04 -18.35 -2.33
CA PRO A 24 13.91 -19.80 -2.44
C PRO A 24 13.45 -20.17 -3.87
N VAL A 25 14.10 -21.18 -4.45
CA VAL A 25 13.75 -21.72 -5.77
C VAL A 25 12.61 -22.72 -5.61
N VAL A 26 11.38 -22.22 -5.65
CA VAL A 26 10.17 -23.04 -5.47
C VAL A 26 9.29 -22.99 -6.73
N GLU A 27 9.19 -24.10 -7.45
CA GLU A 27 8.37 -24.17 -8.67
C GLU A 27 6.86 -24.14 -8.36
N ALA A 28 6.44 -24.76 -7.25
CA ALA A 28 5.03 -25.12 -7.02
C ALA A 28 4.12 -24.03 -6.43
N SER A 29 4.64 -22.82 -6.18
CA SER A 29 3.84 -21.73 -5.58
C SER A 29 3.56 -20.57 -6.54
N GLY A 30 4.04 -20.64 -7.79
CA GLY A 30 3.72 -19.69 -8.86
C GLY A 30 4.08 -18.21 -8.63
N ASN A 31 4.62 -17.85 -7.45
CA ASN A 31 4.74 -16.47 -6.98
C ASN A 31 6.13 -16.17 -6.38
N TYR A 32 7.17 -16.77 -6.95
CA TYR A 32 8.57 -16.49 -6.59
C TYR A 32 9.40 -16.24 -7.85
N SER A 33 8.95 -15.38 -8.77
CA SER A 33 9.91 -14.78 -9.69
C SER A 33 10.84 -13.85 -8.92
N GLN A 34 12.01 -13.52 -9.48
CA GLN A 34 12.90 -12.52 -8.88
C GLN A 34 12.18 -11.19 -8.66
N SER A 35 11.36 -10.77 -9.64
CA SER A 35 10.53 -9.57 -9.54
C SER A 35 9.47 -9.67 -8.45
N ALA A 36 8.77 -10.80 -8.33
CA ALA A 36 7.77 -11.00 -7.27
C ALA A 36 8.40 -10.96 -5.88
N TYR A 37 9.60 -11.52 -5.73
CA TYR A 37 10.36 -11.50 -4.48
C TYR A 37 10.83 -10.08 -4.13
N ALA A 38 11.39 -9.35 -5.10
CA ALA A 38 11.77 -7.95 -4.91
C ALA A 38 10.56 -7.06 -4.59
N LEU A 39 9.41 -7.27 -5.25
CA LEU A 39 8.16 -6.57 -4.94
C LEU A 39 7.65 -6.91 -3.54
N PHE A 40 7.73 -8.18 -3.13
CA PHE A 40 7.35 -8.60 -1.79
C PHE A 40 8.19 -7.91 -0.71
N ILE A 41 9.49 -7.71 -0.93
CA ILE A 41 10.34 -7.05 0.05
C ILE A 41 10.16 -5.52 -0.01
N PHE A 42 10.28 -4.93 -1.20
CA PHE A 42 10.44 -3.49 -1.39
C PHE A 42 9.29 -2.78 -2.13
N GLY A 43 8.54 -3.49 -2.97
CA GLY A 43 7.60 -2.89 -3.94
C GLY A 43 6.19 -2.62 -3.41
N GLY A 44 5.92 -2.92 -2.14
CA GLY A 44 4.58 -2.82 -1.57
C GLY A 44 3.69 -4.01 -1.94
N GLY A 45 2.39 -3.87 -1.73
CA GLY A 45 1.40 -4.90 -2.06
C GLY A 45 0.02 -4.55 -1.54
N SER A 46 -0.91 -5.50 -1.64
CA SER A 46 -2.26 -5.34 -1.09
C SER A 46 -2.27 -5.65 0.40
N CYS A 47 -3.01 -4.85 1.17
CA CYS A 47 -3.27 -5.14 2.57
C CYS A 47 -4.05 -6.45 2.71
N ASN A 48 -3.61 -7.34 3.60
CA ASN A 48 -4.26 -8.64 3.80
C ASN A 48 -5.67 -8.54 4.42
N TRP A 49 -6.02 -7.40 4.99
CA TRP A 49 -7.33 -7.16 5.60
C TRP A 49 -8.32 -6.48 4.64
N CYS A 50 -7.96 -5.28 4.17
CA CYS A 50 -8.87 -4.45 3.38
C CYS A 50 -8.53 -4.38 1.88
N SER A 51 -7.54 -5.15 1.42
CA SER A 51 -7.07 -5.22 0.03
C SER A 51 -6.51 -3.92 -0.57
N LYS A 52 -6.51 -2.80 0.17
CA LYS A 52 -5.92 -1.54 -0.29
C LYS A 52 -4.43 -1.70 -0.57
N ARG A 53 -3.95 -1.12 -1.67
CA ARG A 53 -2.52 -1.04 -1.98
C ARG A 53 -1.79 -0.25 -0.89
N THR A 54 -0.63 -0.74 -0.48
CA THR A 54 0.23 -0.15 0.54
C THR A 54 1.70 -0.39 0.22
N GLU A 55 2.53 0.61 0.49
CA GLU A 55 3.99 0.54 0.34
C GLU A 55 4.68 0.07 1.63
N LEU A 56 3.94 0.04 2.76
CA LEU A 56 4.45 -0.44 4.04
C LEU A 56 4.92 -1.89 3.93
N GLU A 57 6.11 -2.18 4.44
CA GLU A 57 6.75 -3.51 4.49
C GLU A 57 5.86 -4.57 5.16
N PRO A 58 6.07 -5.87 4.85
CA PRO A 58 5.43 -6.95 5.59
C PRO A 58 5.75 -6.83 7.09
N PHE A 59 4.74 -7.02 7.94
CA PHE A 59 4.93 -7.08 9.39
C PHE A 59 5.06 -8.52 9.90
N HIS A 60 4.79 -9.51 9.04
CA HIS A 60 5.01 -10.91 9.31
C HIS A 60 5.56 -11.58 8.04
N TRP A 61 6.83 -12.00 8.06
CA TRP A 61 7.52 -12.50 6.87
C TRP A 61 7.11 -13.91 6.46
N ILE A 62 6.93 -14.81 7.43
CA ILE A 62 6.51 -16.21 7.18
C ILE A 62 5.07 -16.27 6.63
N LEU A 63 4.10 -15.64 7.31
CA LEU A 63 2.70 -15.56 6.84
C LEU A 63 2.47 -14.49 5.77
N ARG A 64 3.50 -13.71 5.42
CA ARG A 64 3.47 -12.67 4.39
C ARG A 64 2.35 -11.65 4.59
N PHE A 65 2.20 -11.20 5.83
CA PHE A 65 1.17 -10.23 6.17
C PHE A 65 1.64 -8.80 5.95
N ARG A 66 0.79 -8.04 5.26
CA ARG A 66 0.94 -6.60 5.05
C ARG A 66 -0.34 -5.89 5.51
N ALA A 67 -0.14 -4.79 6.22
CA ALA A 67 -1.23 -3.94 6.70
C ALA A 67 -1.01 -2.52 6.19
N CYS A 68 -2.05 -1.86 5.68
CA CYS A 68 -1.97 -0.46 5.23
C CYS A 68 -2.13 0.55 6.38
N SER A 69 -2.44 0.08 7.59
CA SER A 69 -2.66 0.90 8.78
C SER A 69 -2.48 0.07 10.04
N ARG A 70 -2.31 0.75 11.19
CA ARG A 70 -2.28 0.10 12.50
C ARG A 70 -3.57 -0.68 12.77
N THR A 71 -4.74 -0.11 12.50
CA THR A 71 -6.03 -0.79 12.65
C THR A 71 -6.11 -2.09 11.85
N CYS A 72 -5.66 -2.07 10.58
CA CYS A 72 -5.62 -3.31 9.78
C CYS A 72 -4.62 -4.33 10.32
N ARG A 73 -3.50 -3.88 10.90
CA ARG A 73 -2.52 -4.76 11.53
C ARG A 73 -3.11 -5.43 12.77
N ASP A 74 -3.77 -4.66 13.62
CA ASP A 74 -4.38 -5.16 14.85
C ASP A 74 -5.50 -6.17 14.52
N LEU A 75 -6.33 -5.89 13.51
CA LEU A 75 -7.35 -6.83 13.01
C LEU A 75 -6.73 -8.10 12.42
N LEU A 76 -5.60 -8.00 11.71
CA LEU A 76 -4.89 -9.17 11.20
C LEU A 76 -4.24 -10.01 12.31
N ALA A 77 -3.82 -9.37 13.40
CA ALA A 77 -3.27 -10.04 14.56
C ALA A 77 -4.35 -10.66 15.47
N SER A 78 -5.61 -10.23 15.30
CA SER A 78 -6.77 -10.82 15.96
C SER A 78 -7.22 -12.12 15.26
N ASP A 79 -8.09 -12.88 15.93
CA ASP A 79 -8.66 -14.14 15.44
C ASP A 79 -9.45 -14.00 14.11
N ALA A 80 -9.75 -12.77 13.67
CA ALA A 80 -10.38 -12.54 12.38
C ALA A 80 -9.41 -12.66 11.17
N GLY A 81 -8.12 -12.41 11.38
CA GLY A 81 -7.10 -12.42 10.31
C GLY A 81 -6.31 -13.71 10.21
N VAL A 82 -6.26 -14.47 11.29
CA VAL A 82 -5.54 -15.74 11.40
C VAL A 82 -6.48 -16.89 11.71
N TYR A 83 -6.13 -18.08 11.26
CA TYR A 83 -6.76 -19.31 11.70
C TYR A 83 -5.88 -19.97 12.75
N LEU A 84 -6.42 -20.18 13.96
CA LEU A 84 -5.76 -20.86 15.06
C LEU A 84 -6.17 -22.33 15.09
N ASP A 85 -5.26 -23.23 14.71
CA ASP A 85 -5.51 -24.66 14.74
C ASP A 85 -5.18 -25.24 16.12
N ARG A 86 -6.06 -24.99 17.09
CA ARG A 86 -5.93 -25.51 18.47
C ARG A 86 -6.23 -27.00 18.56
N SER A 87 -7.16 -27.47 17.74
CA SER A 87 -7.57 -28.88 17.68
C SER A 87 -6.60 -29.77 16.91
N LYS A 88 -5.53 -29.21 16.34
CA LYS A 88 -4.57 -29.93 15.48
C LYS A 88 -5.26 -30.61 14.29
N GLU A 89 -6.34 -30.01 13.80
CA GLU A 89 -7.11 -30.50 12.65
C GLU A 89 -6.21 -30.66 11.43
N TYR A 90 -5.26 -29.73 11.26
CA TYR A 90 -4.39 -29.69 10.09
C TYR A 90 -3.05 -30.42 10.30
N ASP A 91 -2.80 -31.04 11.45
CA ASP A 91 -1.53 -31.76 11.68
C ASP A 91 -1.38 -32.96 10.73
N ASN A 92 -2.49 -33.70 10.50
CA ASN A 92 -2.54 -34.83 9.57
C ASN A 92 -3.23 -34.50 8.23
N HIS A 93 -3.83 -33.31 8.10
CA HIS A 93 -4.53 -32.91 6.89
C HIS A 93 -3.54 -32.48 5.79
N PRO A 94 -3.79 -32.80 4.50
CA PRO A 94 -2.90 -32.39 3.40
C PRO A 94 -2.60 -30.89 3.39
N LEU A 95 -3.58 -30.06 3.75
CA LEU A 95 -3.41 -28.60 3.81
C LEU A 95 -2.35 -28.15 4.82
N GLY A 96 -2.29 -28.75 6.01
CA GLY A 96 -1.29 -28.36 7.01
C GLY A 96 0.13 -28.80 6.67
N LYS A 97 0.28 -29.79 5.77
CA LYS A 97 1.58 -30.25 5.29
C LYS A 97 2.30 -29.22 4.42
N TRP A 98 1.57 -28.46 3.59
CA TRP A 98 2.19 -27.54 2.65
C TRP A 98 1.90 -26.06 2.90
N LEU A 99 0.82 -25.70 3.61
CA LEU A 99 0.54 -24.29 3.90
C LEU A 99 1.59 -23.70 4.83
N PRO A 100 2.04 -22.45 4.59
CA PRO A 100 2.84 -21.71 5.55
C PRO A 100 2.11 -21.58 6.87
N ARG A 101 2.81 -21.89 7.96
CA ARG A 101 2.30 -21.81 9.32
C ARG A 101 3.39 -21.41 10.29
N VAL A 102 2.99 -20.84 11.42
CA VAL A 102 3.88 -20.56 12.55
C VAL A 102 3.33 -21.21 13.80
N GLN A 103 4.23 -21.73 14.64
CA GLN A 103 3.84 -22.22 15.95
C GLN A 103 3.77 -21.06 16.93
N ARG A 104 2.66 -20.93 17.65
CA ARG A 104 2.47 -19.92 18.69
C ARG A 104 2.21 -20.59 20.02
N THR A 105 2.98 -20.21 21.02
CA THR A 105 2.74 -20.59 22.42
C THR A 105 1.91 -19.49 23.09
N PHE A 106 0.80 -19.87 23.72
CA PHE A 106 -0.07 -18.97 24.45
C PHE A 106 0.34 -18.87 25.93
N HIS A 107 -0.23 -17.90 26.66
CA HIS A 107 0.10 -17.66 28.06
C HIS A 107 -0.17 -18.85 29.00
N ASN A 108 -1.11 -19.73 28.64
CA ASN A 108 -1.42 -20.97 29.34
C ASN A 108 -0.47 -22.14 28.99
N GLY A 109 0.58 -21.90 28.18
CA GLY A 109 1.50 -22.92 27.69
C GLY A 109 0.97 -23.75 26.50
N GLU A 110 -0.29 -23.55 26.10
CA GLU A 110 -0.87 -24.19 24.93
C GLU A 110 -0.12 -23.78 23.66
N GLN A 111 0.09 -24.73 22.75
CA GLN A 111 0.72 -24.47 21.46
C GLN A 111 -0.29 -24.72 20.35
N ALA A 112 -0.39 -23.78 19.40
CA ALA A 112 -1.20 -23.99 18.20
C ALA A 112 -0.42 -23.57 16.95
N HIS A 113 -0.78 -24.21 15.83
CA HIS A 113 -0.37 -23.74 14.52
C HIS A 113 -1.26 -22.58 14.07
N VAL A 114 -0.63 -21.50 13.64
CA VAL A 114 -1.29 -20.30 13.13
C VAL A 114 -1.11 -20.25 11.63
N TYR A 115 -2.23 -20.12 10.92
CA TYR A 115 -2.28 -19.97 9.47
C TYR A 115 -2.87 -18.61 9.10
N ALA A 116 -2.56 -18.16 7.89
CA ALA A 116 -3.32 -17.07 7.30
C ALA A 116 -4.73 -17.56 6.96
N ALA A 117 -5.77 -16.92 7.51
CA ALA A 117 -7.16 -17.34 7.29
C ALA A 117 -7.52 -17.33 5.78
N ARG A 118 -6.98 -16.37 5.03
CA ARG A 118 -7.15 -16.28 3.58
C ARG A 118 -6.55 -17.49 2.85
N ASP A 119 -5.40 -18.00 3.30
CA ASP A 119 -4.67 -19.07 2.61
C ASP A 119 -5.40 -20.40 2.81
N ILE A 120 -5.98 -20.64 3.99
CA ILE A 120 -6.90 -21.77 4.24
C ILE A 120 -8.11 -21.69 3.32
N LYS A 121 -8.74 -20.50 3.20
CA LYS A 121 -9.88 -20.28 2.30
C LYS A 121 -9.52 -20.55 0.85
N TYR A 122 -8.35 -20.07 0.39
CA TYR A 122 -7.88 -20.29 -0.97
C TYR A 122 -7.58 -21.76 -1.24
N ALA A 123 -6.96 -22.46 -0.29
CA ALA A 123 -6.69 -23.88 -0.43
C ALA A 123 -7.96 -24.73 -0.51
N LYS A 124 -8.97 -24.42 0.32
CA LYS A 124 -10.30 -25.06 0.24
C LYS A 124 -10.97 -24.80 -1.11
N ARG A 125 -10.81 -23.59 -1.66
CA ARG A 125 -11.33 -23.22 -2.99
C ARG A 125 -10.61 -23.95 -4.12
N GLU A 126 -9.28 -24.02 -4.09
CA GLU A 126 -8.47 -24.76 -5.06
C GLU A 126 -8.86 -26.25 -5.09
N GLN A 127 -9.10 -26.84 -3.91
CA GLN A 127 -9.61 -28.20 -3.80
C GLN A 127 -11.02 -28.38 -4.39
N GLN A 128 -11.95 -27.45 -4.11
CA GLN A 128 -13.29 -27.48 -4.70
C GLN A 128 -13.25 -27.33 -6.23
N GLN A 129 -12.37 -26.48 -6.75
CA GLN A 129 -12.16 -26.32 -8.19
C GLN A 129 -11.68 -27.64 -8.81
N ALA A 130 -10.75 -28.35 -8.16
CA ALA A 130 -10.26 -29.63 -8.66
C ALA A 130 -11.36 -30.70 -8.73
N TYR A 131 -12.25 -30.78 -7.73
CA TYR A 131 -13.42 -31.68 -7.78
C TYR A 131 -14.40 -31.32 -8.90
N ARG A 132 -14.62 -30.02 -9.16
CA ARG A 132 -15.47 -29.58 -10.27
C ARG A 132 -14.85 -29.92 -11.62
N MET A 133 -13.54 -29.75 -11.77
CA MET A 133 -12.79 -30.10 -12.96
C MET A 133 -12.89 -31.59 -13.30
N GLU A 134 -12.80 -32.47 -12.30
CA GLU A 134 -12.97 -33.92 -12.50
C GLU A 134 -14.38 -34.29 -12.98
N ARG A 135 -15.39 -33.50 -12.60
CA ARG A 135 -16.78 -33.67 -13.06
C ARG A 135 -17.06 -32.98 -14.41
N GLY A 136 -16.03 -32.48 -15.09
CA GLY A 136 -16.15 -31.81 -16.39
C GLY A 136 -16.53 -30.33 -16.34
N ASN A 137 -16.70 -29.74 -15.15
CA ASN A 137 -17.06 -28.33 -14.99
C ASN A 137 -15.81 -27.45 -14.97
N ARG A 138 -15.53 -26.82 -16.10
CA ARG A 138 -14.40 -25.88 -16.26
C ARG A 138 -14.83 -24.47 -15.87
N GLU A 139 -14.67 -24.13 -14.60
CA GLU A 139 -14.83 -22.77 -14.11
C GLU A 139 -13.46 -22.10 -13.96
N ARG A 140 -13.29 -20.90 -14.53
CA ARG A 140 -12.10 -20.08 -14.30
C ARG A 140 -12.14 -19.57 -12.87
N ASP A 141 -11.09 -19.84 -12.10
CA ASP A 141 -10.97 -19.28 -10.76
C ASP A 141 -10.63 -17.78 -10.85
N PRO A 142 -11.35 -16.88 -10.17
CA PRO A 142 -11.07 -15.44 -10.16
C PRO A 142 -9.70 -15.08 -9.60
N LEU A 143 -9.07 -15.97 -8.81
CA LEU A 143 -7.74 -15.81 -8.25
C LEU A 143 -6.64 -16.30 -9.19
N GLY A 144 -7.01 -16.84 -10.37
CA GLY A 144 -6.06 -17.23 -11.41
C GLY A 144 -5.31 -18.53 -11.15
N PHE A 145 -5.82 -19.39 -10.26
CA PHE A 145 -5.23 -20.73 -10.08
C PHE A 145 -5.35 -21.55 -11.38
N PRO A 146 -4.27 -22.25 -11.80
CA PRO A 146 -4.37 -23.20 -12.90
C PRO A 146 -5.43 -24.25 -12.61
N CYS A 147 -6.32 -24.50 -13.57
CA CYS A 147 -7.30 -25.57 -13.46
C CYS A 147 -6.58 -26.92 -13.44
N ARG A 148 -6.68 -27.64 -12.31
CA ARG A 148 -6.07 -28.96 -12.10
C ARG A 148 -7.15 -30.00 -11.78
N THR A 149 -6.93 -31.26 -12.14
CA THR A 149 -7.69 -32.40 -11.56
C THR A 149 -7.27 -32.64 -10.11
N VAL A 150 -7.96 -33.51 -9.37
CA VAL A 150 -7.58 -33.81 -7.97
C VAL A 150 -6.22 -34.49 -7.93
N ALA A 151 -5.96 -35.43 -8.84
CA ALA A 151 -4.64 -36.07 -8.96
C ALA A 151 -3.50 -35.07 -9.23
N GLN A 152 -3.72 -34.12 -10.16
CA GLN A 152 -2.73 -33.06 -10.44
C GLN A 152 -2.53 -32.12 -9.25
N LEU A 153 -3.60 -31.79 -8.54
CA LEU A 153 -3.52 -30.95 -7.34
C LEU A 153 -2.76 -31.65 -6.21
N GLN A 154 -2.95 -32.96 -6.03
CA GLN A 154 -2.20 -33.75 -5.04
C GLN A 154 -0.69 -33.76 -5.34
N GLN A 155 -0.30 -33.95 -6.62
CA GLN A 155 1.11 -33.85 -7.02
C GLN A 155 1.69 -32.47 -6.73
N GLU A 156 0.91 -31.41 -6.98
CA GLU A 156 1.33 -30.04 -6.65
C GLU A 156 1.50 -29.84 -5.13
N TYR A 157 0.59 -30.38 -4.31
CA TYR A 157 0.70 -30.32 -2.85
C TYR A 157 1.98 -30.99 -2.34
N LEU A 158 2.40 -32.13 -2.90
CA LEU A 158 3.67 -32.77 -2.55
C LEU A 158 4.87 -31.86 -2.84
N LYS A 159 4.88 -31.19 -3.99
CA LYS A 159 5.94 -30.22 -4.34
C LYS A 159 5.93 -29.01 -3.38
N ARG A 160 4.75 -28.51 -3.01
CA ARG A 160 4.62 -27.40 -2.04
C ARG A 160 5.06 -27.81 -0.64
N GLU A 161 4.75 -29.04 -0.21
CA GLU A 161 5.19 -29.62 1.05
C GLU A 161 6.73 -29.66 1.13
N GLN A 162 7.39 -30.18 0.09
CA GLN A 162 8.85 -30.21 -0.02
C GLN A 162 9.47 -28.79 0.02
N SER A 163 8.77 -27.81 -0.55
CA SER A 163 9.21 -26.42 -0.61
C SER A 163 9.01 -25.66 0.72
N ARG A 164 8.05 -26.08 1.56
CA ARG A 164 7.63 -25.35 2.76
C ARG A 164 8.78 -25.04 3.73
N PRO A 165 9.71 -25.96 4.06
CA PRO A 165 10.83 -25.66 4.95
C PRO A 165 11.72 -24.52 4.44
N ALA A 166 12.02 -24.50 3.14
CA ALA A 166 12.81 -23.43 2.53
C ALA A 166 12.07 -22.07 2.60
N LEU A 167 10.74 -22.06 2.43
CA LEU A 167 9.93 -20.86 2.57
C LEU A 167 9.88 -20.36 4.01
N TYR A 168 9.78 -21.28 4.96
CA TYR A 168 9.80 -20.95 6.39
C TYR A 168 11.14 -20.34 6.78
N GLN A 169 12.25 -21.00 6.41
CA GLN A 169 13.60 -20.51 6.70
C GLN A 169 13.84 -19.15 6.06
N ASN A 170 13.44 -18.96 4.80
CA ASN A 170 13.52 -17.66 4.15
C ASN A 170 12.74 -16.57 4.91
N GLY A 171 11.56 -16.90 5.45
CA GLY A 171 10.79 -15.98 6.29
C GLY A 171 11.51 -15.60 7.58
N VAL A 172 12.20 -16.56 8.23
CA VAL A 172 13.03 -16.32 9.42
C VAL A 172 14.23 -15.43 9.07
N ASP A 173 14.95 -15.76 8.00
CA ASP A 173 16.12 -15.00 7.54
C ASP A 173 15.73 -13.56 7.19
N LEU A 174 14.58 -13.37 6.54
CA LEU A 174 14.04 -12.04 6.22
C LEU A 174 13.66 -11.26 7.46
N GLU A 175 13.19 -11.90 8.54
CA GLU A 175 12.90 -11.21 9.79
C GLU A 175 14.18 -10.68 10.45
N VAL A 176 15.25 -11.48 10.45
CA VAL A 176 16.58 -11.07 10.96
C VAL A 176 17.15 -9.95 10.11
N TRP A 177 17.18 -10.14 8.79
CA TRP A 177 17.62 -9.12 7.83
C TRP A 177 16.84 -7.82 7.99
N HIS A 178 15.52 -7.88 8.14
CA HIS A 178 14.68 -6.68 8.22
C HIS A 178 15.01 -5.83 9.46
N LYS A 179 15.31 -6.46 10.60
CA LYS A 179 15.73 -5.74 11.82
C LYS A 179 17.02 -4.95 11.57
N GLN A 180 18.00 -5.56 10.91
CA GLN A 180 19.26 -4.90 10.54
C GLN A 180 19.03 -3.80 9.51
N TYR A 181 18.25 -4.08 8.46
CA TYR A 181 17.90 -3.15 7.40
C TYR A 181 17.20 -1.89 7.93
N VAL A 182 16.22 -2.03 8.84
CA VAL A 182 15.52 -0.88 9.43
C VAL A 182 16.46 -0.01 10.26
N SER A 183 17.37 -0.63 11.01
CA SER A 183 18.40 0.09 11.78
C SER A 183 19.31 0.91 10.86
N GLU A 184 19.86 0.29 9.82
CA GLU A 184 20.75 0.96 8.88
C GLU A 184 20.01 2.03 8.08
N ARG A 185 18.77 1.76 7.65
CA ARG A 185 17.92 2.74 6.96
C ARG A 185 17.70 3.99 7.80
N ALA A 186 17.55 3.85 9.12
CA ALA A 186 17.39 5.01 10.00
C ALA A 186 18.67 5.88 10.04
N ILE A 187 19.84 5.25 10.03
CA ILE A 187 21.14 5.92 9.97
C ILE A 187 21.32 6.64 8.63
N VAL A 188 21.12 5.93 7.52
CA VAL A 188 21.20 6.47 6.15
C VAL A 188 20.19 7.61 5.96
N SER A 189 18.94 7.43 6.38
CA SER A 189 17.92 8.47 6.27
C SER A 189 18.29 9.73 7.04
N ARG A 190 18.97 9.62 8.19
CA ARG A 190 19.47 10.78 8.94
C ARG A 190 20.58 11.50 8.18
N LYS A 191 21.56 10.76 7.65
CA LYS A 191 22.66 11.31 6.85
C LYS A 191 22.14 12.00 5.59
N ASN A 192 21.22 11.35 4.87
CA ASN A 192 20.57 11.92 3.69
C ASN A 192 19.77 13.18 4.03
N TYR A 193 19.10 13.21 5.18
CA TYR A 193 18.38 14.41 5.63
C TYR A 193 19.33 15.59 5.90
N GLU A 194 20.44 15.37 6.61
CA GLU A 194 21.46 16.41 6.84
C GLU A 194 22.11 16.88 5.53
N PHE A 195 22.34 15.97 4.57
CA PHE A 195 22.80 16.36 3.23
C PHE A 195 21.81 17.29 2.53
N VAL A 196 20.52 16.95 2.48
CA VAL A 196 19.49 17.80 1.84
C VAL A 196 19.35 19.13 2.59
N LYS A 197 19.49 19.13 3.92
CA LYS A 197 19.52 20.35 4.74
C LYS A 197 20.68 21.26 4.36
N LEU A 198 21.89 20.73 4.20
CA LEU A 198 23.05 21.48 3.72
C LEU A 198 22.78 22.07 2.33
N MET A 199 22.34 21.24 1.37
CA MET A 199 22.05 21.72 0.01
C MET A 199 20.94 22.78 0.02
N SER A 200 19.91 22.64 0.85
CA SER A 200 18.84 23.64 0.97
C SER A 200 19.35 24.98 1.49
N ALA A 201 20.33 24.98 2.40
CA ALA A 201 20.97 26.18 2.90
C ALA A 201 21.84 26.84 1.81
N VAL A 202 22.60 26.05 1.04
CA VAL A 202 23.40 26.54 -0.10
C VAL A 202 22.53 27.24 -1.14
N GLU A 203 21.32 26.73 -1.39
CA GLU A 203 20.38 27.33 -2.34
C GLU A 203 19.55 28.49 -1.77
N ASP A 204 19.68 28.78 -0.48
CA ASP A 204 18.80 29.69 0.26
C ASP A 204 17.31 29.33 0.05
N LYS A 205 16.96 28.06 0.32
CA LYS A 205 15.60 27.53 0.18
C LYS A 205 15.19 26.81 1.45
N LYS A 206 13.90 26.91 1.79
CA LYS A 206 13.35 26.18 2.94
C LYS A 206 13.45 24.67 2.70
N LEU A 207 14.14 23.96 3.59
CA LEU A 207 14.31 22.49 3.55
C LEU A 207 13.00 21.74 3.29
N GLN A 208 11.92 22.09 4.00
CA GLN A 208 10.62 21.44 3.83
C GLN A 208 10.00 21.66 2.44
N GLY A 209 10.34 22.75 1.75
CA GLY A 209 9.91 22.95 0.37
C GLY A 209 10.68 22.04 -0.59
N ILE A 210 12.00 21.92 -0.42
CA ILE A 210 12.86 21.03 -1.21
C ILE A 210 12.46 19.56 -1.04
N LEU A 211 12.26 19.10 0.20
CA LEU A 211 11.82 17.72 0.48
C LEU A 211 10.43 17.40 -0.08
N ARG A 212 9.60 18.41 -0.35
CA ARG A 212 8.27 18.25 -0.95
C ARG A 212 8.31 18.30 -2.49
N CYS A 213 9.43 18.62 -3.11
CA CYS A 213 9.60 18.53 -4.55
C CYS A 213 9.43 17.05 -4.97
N PRO A 214 8.53 16.73 -5.92
CA PRO A 214 8.32 15.35 -6.37
C PRO A 214 9.61 14.60 -6.73
N THR A 215 10.56 15.26 -7.39
CA THR A 215 11.83 14.66 -7.76
C THR A 215 12.70 14.37 -6.54
N MET A 216 12.87 15.32 -5.62
CA MET A 216 13.60 15.09 -4.38
C MET A 216 12.95 14.02 -3.51
N ALA A 217 11.63 14.01 -3.39
CA ALA A 217 10.90 13.01 -2.61
C ALA A 217 11.14 11.59 -3.14
N ARG A 218 11.10 11.40 -4.47
CA ARG A 218 11.41 10.10 -5.10
C ARG A 218 12.86 9.69 -4.89
N ILE A 219 13.80 10.60 -5.09
CA ILE A 219 15.24 10.34 -4.88
C ILE A 219 15.51 9.97 -3.43
N PHE A 220 14.99 10.75 -2.49
CA PHE A 220 15.17 10.51 -1.06
C PHE A 220 14.60 9.15 -0.65
N ALA A 221 13.40 8.81 -1.12
CA ALA A 221 12.78 7.50 -0.86
C ALA A 221 13.61 6.36 -1.47
N ALA A 222 14.08 6.49 -2.71
CA ALA A 222 14.88 5.47 -3.39
C ALA A 222 16.22 5.25 -2.70
N PHE A 223 16.98 6.30 -2.41
CA PHE A 223 18.28 6.20 -1.75
C PHE A 223 18.17 5.63 -0.33
N ASN A 224 17.14 6.01 0.43
CA ASN A 224 16.90 5.41 1.75
C ASN A 224 16.48 3.93 1.64
N ARG A 225 15.69 3.58 0.63
CA ARG A 225 15.31 2.18 0.37
C ARG A 225 16.54 1.33 0.05
N ASP A 226 17.45 1.88 -0.75
CA ASP A 226 18.64 1.18 -1.24
C ASP A 226 19.85 1.33 -0.31
N LEU A 227 19.66 1.94 0.88
CA LEU A 227 20.71 2.22 1.87
C LEU A 227 21.91 3.00 1.29
N ALA A 228 21.65 3.83 0.29
CA ALA A 228 22.65 4.65 -0.38
C ALA A 228 22.65 6.08 0.18
N LEU A 229 23.83 6.69 0.22
CA LEU A 229 23.99 8.09 0.59
C LEU A 229 23.78 9.00 -0.62
N LEU A 230 23.05 10.10 -0.40
CA LEU A 230 22.98 11.19 -1.36
C LEU A 230 24.33 11.88 -1.45
N THR A 231 24.79 12.07 -2.68
CA THR A 231 26.06 12.73 -2.98
C THR A 231 25.84 14.04 -3.71
N HIS A 232 26.89 14.85 -3.78
CA HIS A 232 26.87 16.08 -4.57
C HIS A 232 26.58 15.81 -6.05
N THR A 233 27.11 14.73 -6.63
CA THR A 233 26.81 14.32 -8.01
C THR A 233 25.31 14.09 -8.22
N VAL A 234 24.67 13.31 -7.34
CA VAL A 234 23.22 13.05 -7.39
C VAL A 234 22.42 14.33 -7.27
N TRP A 235 22.82 15.23 -6.37
CA TRP A 235 22.21 16.54 -6.25
C TRP A 235 22.31 17.34 -7.55
N MET A 236 23.52 17.50 -8.09
CA MET A 236 23.77 18.32 -9.29
C MET A 236 22.99 17.83 -10.51
N VAL A 237 22.90 16.52 -10.71
CA VAL A 237 22.12 15.91 -11.80
C VAL A 237 20.63 16.29 -11.71
N ASN A 238 20.07 16.38 -10.49
CA ASN A 238 18.64 16.61 -10.28
C ASN A 238 18.30 18.04 -9.87
N ARG A 239 19.31 18.88 -9.62
CA ARG A 239 19.20 20.22 -9.03
C ARG A 239 18.22 21.09 -9.80
N THR A 240 18.37 21.18 -11.13
CA THR A 240 17.52 22.04 -11.97
C THR A 240 16.04 21.65 -11.87
N ALA A 241 15.72 20.35 -11.94
CA ALA A 241 14.35 19.86 -11.80
C ALA A 241 13.77 20.17 -10.41
N ILE A 242 14.55 19.93 -9.35
CA ILE A 242 14.14 20.19 -7.96
C ILE A 242 13.87 21.67 -7.74
N LEU A 243 14.73 22.56 -8.23
CA LEU A 243 14.58 24.02 -8.05
C LEU A 243 13.41 24.58 -8.88
N MET A 244 13.20 24.05 -10.09
CA MET A 244 12.05 24.37 -10.92
C MET A 244 10.73 23.95 -10.23
N GLU A 245 10.65 22.70 -9.75
CA GLU A 245 9.52 22.21 -8.93
C GLU A 245 9.30 23.07 -7.68
N PHE A 246 10.37 23.46 -6.98
CA PHE A 246 10.30 24.33 -5.81
C PHE A 246 9.67 25.67 -6.13
N LYS A 247 10.13 26.34 -7.20
CA LYS A 247 9.61 27.65 -7.62
C LYS A 247 8.12 27.56 -7.93
N TYR A 248 7.69 26.58 -8.73
CA TYR A 248 6.28 26.35 -9.04
C TYR A 248 5.42 26.13 -7.79
N MET A 249 5.94 25.37 -6.82
CA MET A 249 5.25 25.11 -5.57
C MET A 249 5.12 26.34 -4.67
N MET A 250 6.01 27.32 -4.78
CA MET A 250 5.97 28.58 -4.02
C MET A 250 5.12 29.64 -4.71
N ASP A 251 5.20 29.72 -6.04
CA ASP A 251 4.45 30.69 -6.85
C ASP A 251 2.97 30.28 -7.02
N GLY A 252 2.59 29.07 -6.59
CA GLY A 252 1.21 28.57 -6.66
C GLY A 252 0.77 28.16 -8.07
N ILE A 253 1.69 28.13 -9.02
CA ILE A 253 1.46 27.76 -10.42
C ILE A 253 2.04 26.36 -10.62
N LEU A 254 1.21 25.31 -10.47
CA LEU A 254 1.64 23.95 -10.84
C LEU A 254 1.41 23.74 -12.34
N PRO A 255 2.38 23.19 -13.09
CA PRO A 255 2.13 22.67 -14.43
C PRO A 255 1.01 21.62 -14.37
N GLU A 256 0.01 21.75 -15.25
CA GLU A 256 -1.02 20.73 -15.45
C GLU A 256 -0.33 19.38 -15.68
N GLY A 257 -0.55 18.42 -14.77
CA GLY A 257 -0.06 17.04 -14.92
C GLY A 257 0.80 16.47 -13.79
N THR A 258 1.31 17.26 -12.83
CA THR A 258 1.99 16.69 -11.65
C THR A 258 1.00 16.28 -10.56
N LEU A 259 0.39 15.11 -10.78
CA LEU A 259 -0.51 14.41 -9.87
C LEU A 259 0.21 14.01 -8.57
N GLY A 260 0.24 14.93 -7.61
CA GLY A 260 0.68 14.66 -6.24
C GLY A 260 -0.21 15.43 -5.27
N ARG A 261 -1.38 14.85 -4.95
CA ARG A 261 -2.35 15.26 -3.91
C ARG A 261 -1.82 16.35 -2.96
N ARG A 262 -1.94 17.62 -3.33
CA ARG A 262 -1.84 18.75 -2.38
C ARG A 262 -3.24 19.20 -2.03
N ASN A 263 -3.39 19.64 -0.78
CA ASN A 263 -4.64 20.06 -0.18
C ASN A 263 -5.42 21.00 -1.12
N ASP A 264 -6.51 20.51 -1.72
CA ASP A 264 -7.47 21.24 -2.56
C ASP A 264 -8.23 22.33 -1.79
N LYS A 265 -7.57 23.12 -0.95
CA LYS A 265 -8.23 24.15 -0.16
C LYS A 265 -8.48 25.36 -1.06
N VAL A 266 -9.74 25.56 -1.43
CA VAL A 266 -10.23 26.72 -2.17
C VAL A 266 -10.71 27.77 -1.16
N ARG A 267 -10.55 29.06 -1.47
CA ARG A 267 -11.12 30.14 -0.65
C ARG A 267 -12.64 30.15 -0.82
N CYS A 268 -13.38 30.24 0.29
CA CYS A 268 -14.83 30.42 0.23
C CYS A 268 -15.15 31.78 -0.43
N SER A 269 -16.13 31.84 -1.33
CA SER A 269 -16.55 33.09 -1.97
C SER A 269 -17.22 34.07 -1.00
N TYR A 270 -17.66 33.58 0.15
CA TYR A 270 -18.47 34.33 1.13
C TYR A 270 -17.71 34.63 2.44
N CYS A 271 -16.52 34.06 2.65
CA CYS A 271 -15.69 34.35 3.83
C CYS A 271 -14.20 34.11 3.57
N PRO A 272 -13.29 34.64 4.41
CA PRO A 272 -11.84 34.50 4.18
C PRO A 272 -11.27 33.09 4.43
N ARG A 273 -12.09 32.08 4.75
CA ARG A 273 -11.62 30.73 5.11
C ARG A 273 -11.19 29.92 3.88
N LEU A 274 -10.13 29.11 4.06
CA LEU A 274 -9.62 28.15 3.07
C LEU A 274 -10.11 26.73 3.38
N ILE A 275 -10.83 26.11 2.45
CA ILE A 275 -11.61 24.89 2.68
C ILE A 275 -11.40 23.91 1.55
N LYS A 276 -11.22 22.63 1.87
CA LYS A 276 -11.08 21.59 0.84
C LYS A 276 -12.27 21.65 -0.12
N ALA A 277 -12.04 21.61 -1.42
CA ALA A 277 -13.09 21.71 -2.45
C ALA A 277 -14.24 20.74 -2.18
N LYS A 278 -13.92 19.53 -1.69
CA LYS A 278 -14.95 18.52 -1.34
C LYS A 278 -15.93 18.95 -0.24
N GLY A 279 -15.48 19.81 0.68
CA GLY A 279 -16.22 20.27 1.87
C GLY A 279 -16.64 21.74 1.78
N MET A 280 -16.51 22.38 0.62
CA MET A 280 -16.99 23.75 0.40
C MET A 280 -18.51 23.82 0.59
N SER A 281 -19.23 22.83 0.06
CA SER A 281 -20.68 22.74 0.19
C SER A 281 -21.14 22.69 1.65
N ASP A 282 -20.58 21.77 2.44
CA ASP A 282 -20.91 21.62 3.87
C ASP A 282 -20.61 22.91 4.66
N HIS A 283 -19.52 23.60 4.29
CA HIS A 283 -19.19 24.87 4.90
C HIS A 283 -20.21 25.97 4.61
N VAL A 284 -20.69 26.06 3.36
CA VAL A 284 -21.72 27.04 2.99
C VAL A 284 -23.01 26.75 3.74
N VAL A 285 -23.44 25.49 3.83
CA VAL A 285 -24.58 25.08 4.68
C VAL A 285 -24.39 25.51 6.14
N ASP A 286 -23.19 25.33 6.71
CA ASP A 286 -22.92 25.65 8.12
C ASP A 286 -22.79 27.14 8.45
N LYS A 287 -22.23 27.94 7.52
CA LYS A 287 -21.73 29.29 7.81
C LYS A 287 -22.37 30.38 6.96
N HIS A 288 -23.07 30.02 5.90
CA HIS A 288 -23.68 30.90 4.92
C HIS A 288 -25.10 30.41 4.60
N LYS A 289 -25.97 30.40 5.61
CA LYS A 289 -27.32 29.81 5.55
C LYS A 289 -28.23 30.43 4.48
N ASP A 290 -27.91 31.65 4.07
CA ASP A 290 -28.57 32.45 3.06
C ASP A 290 -28.09 32.15 1.62
N GLN A 291 -27.03 31.35 1.47
CA GLN A 291 -26.40 31.08 0.19
C GLN A 291 -26.71 29.66 -0.31
N ASN A 292 -26.91 29.51 -1.62
CA ASN A 292 -27.14 28.21 -2.23
C ASN A 292 -25.81 27.44 -2.37
N PRO A 293 -25.63 26.30 -1.67
CA PRO A 293 -24.40 25.52 -1.73
C PRO A 293 -24.13 24.89 -3.11
N ASP A 294 -25.17 24.69 -3.92
CA ASP A 294 -25.06 24.06 -5.25
C ASP A 294 -24.73 25.08 -6.37
N ALA A 295 -24.74 26.38 -6.08
CA ALA A 295 -24.47 27.45 -7.05
C ALA A 295 -22.97 27.85 -7.12
N ILE A 296 -22.10 27.16 -6.39
CA ILE A 296 -20.68 27.54 -6.23
C ILE A 296 -19.86 27.04 -7.44
N PRO A 297 -19.23 27.92 -8.23
CA PRO A 297 -18.59 27.56 -9.50
C PRO A 297 -17.36 26.64 -9.38
N PHE A 298 -16.77 26.55 -8.18
CA PHE A 298 -15.56 25.76 -7.93
C PHE A 298 -15.82 24.34 -7.44
N ILE A 299 -17.08 23.93 -7.29
CA ILE A 299 -17.44 22.55 -6.97
C ILE A 299 -17.53 21.79 -8.29
N PRO A 300 -16.72 20.72 -8.50
CA PRO A 300 -16.87 19.89 -9.70
C PRO A 300 -18.31 19.43 -9.79
N ALA A 301 -18.94 19.58 -10.96
CA ALA A 301 -20.35 19.26 -11.17
C ALA A 301 -20.66 17.86 -10.60
N ARG A 302 -21.24 17.83 -9.40
CA ARG A 302 -21.71 16.59 -8.79
C ARG A 302 -23.09 16.32 -9.34
N ASN A 303 -23.37 15.06 -9.68
CA ASN A 303 -24.72 14.60 -10.00
C ASN A 303 -25.65 14.57 -8.76
N GLU A 304 -25.23 15.21 -7.67
CA GLU A 304 -25.87 15.21 -6.37
C GLU A 304 -26.11 16.66 -5.93
N LYS A 305 -27.30 16.94 -5.39
CA LYS A 305 -27.76 18.29 -5.01
C LYS A 305 -28.33 18.29 -3.58
N HIS A 306 -28.32 19.45 -2.93
CA HIS A 306 -28.97 19.65 -1.65
C HIS A 306 -30.48 19.78 -1.83
N CYS A 307 -31.26 19.51 -0.77
CA CYS A 307 -32.68 19.79 -0.78
C CYS A 307 -32.90 21.27 -0.43
N PRO A 308 -33.54 22.07 -1.31
CA PRO A 308 -33.77 23.49 -1.05
C PRO A 308 -34.71 23.73 0.14
N ASP A 309 -35.57 22.74 0.46
CA ASP A 309 -36.53 22.79 1.55
C ASP A 309 -35.90 22.34 2.90
N CYS A 310 -34.60 22.04 2.93
CA CYS A 310 -33.84 21.65 4.12
C CYS A 310 -32.52 22.43 4.21
N PRO A 311 -32.57 23.75 4.47
CA PRO A 311 -31.40 24.63 4.39
C PRO A 311 -30.26 24.26 5.35
N ASP A 312 -30.56 23.61 6.48
CA ASP A 312 -29.55 23.16 7.46
C ASP A 312 -29.00 21.74 7.18
N SER A 313 -29.48 21.05 6.14
CA SER A 313 -29.07 19.67 5.84
C SER A 313 -27.81 19.63 4.96
N LYS A 314 -26.77 18.95 5.45
CA LYS A 314 -25.54 18.64 4.67
C LYS A 314 -25.68 17.45 3.73
N ARG A 315 -26.87 16.82 3.70
CA ARG A 315 -27.09 15.62 2.89
C ARG A 315 -27.30 16.02 1.44
N VAL A 316 -26.46 15.46 0.57
CA VAL A 316 -26.61 15.52 -0.89
C VAL A 316 -27.40 14.31 -1.40
N PHE A 317 -28.18 14.53 -2.45
CA PHE A 317 -29.02 13.51 -3.06
C PHE A 317 -28.82 13.46 -4.57
N THR A 318 -28.81 12.28 -5.15
CA THR A 318 -28.96 12.12 -6.61
C THR A 318 -30.32 12.67 -7.05
N LYS A 319 -30.50 12.96 -8.35
CA LYS A 319 -31.79 13.45 -8.89
C LYS A 319 -33.00 12.61 -8.44
N ARG A 320 -32.86 11.27 -8.48
CA ARG A 320 -33.90 10.33 -8.02
C ARG A 320 -34.07 10.39 -6.50
N GLY A 321 -32.98 10.32 -5.75
CA GLY A 321 -33.03 10.37 -4.28
C GLY A 321 -33.60 11.69 -3.74
N LEU A 322 -33.43 12.80 -4.46
CA LEU A 322 -33.98 14.10 -4.08
C LEU A 322 -35.50 14.12 -4.26
N ALA A 323 -36.02 13.51 -5.33
CA ALA A 323 -37.46 13.36 -5.56
C ALA A 323 -38.11 12.51 -4.44
N ASP A 324 -37.51 11.37 -4.12
CA ASP A 324 -37.99 10.50 -3.04
C ASP A 324 -37.93 11.20 -1.68
N HIS A 325 -36.86 11.95 -1.41
CA HIS A 325 -36.74 12.75 -0.19
C HIS A 325 -37.86 13.79 -0.07
N LYS A 326 -38.14 14.55 -1.14
CA LYS A 326 -39.25 15.52 -1.16
C LYS A 326 -40.60 14.84 -0.96
N LEU A 327 -40.83 13.71 -1.62
CA LEU A 327 -42.07 12.93 -1.47
C LEU A 327 -42.27 12.38 -0.06
N HIS A 328 -41.22 12.12 0.72
CA HIS A 328 -41.38 11.57 2.07
C HIS A 328 -41.33 12.62 3.19
N LYS A 329 -40.61 13.72 2.99
CA LYS A 329 -40.37 14.72 4.05
C LYS A 329 -41.16 16.01 3.88
N HIS A 330 -41.49 16.40 2.65
CA HIS A 330 -42.08 17.70 2.34
C HIS A 330 -43.50 17.63 1.77
N SER A 331 -43.94 16.45 1.34
CA SER A 331 -45.29 16.18 0.83
C SER A 331 -46.43 16.25 1.86
N LYS A 332 -46.11 16.32 3.15
CA LYS A 332 -47.10 16.45 4.24
C LYS A 332 -47.37 17.90 4.67
N GLN A 333 -46.81 18.88 3.95
CA GLN A 333 -46.91 20.30 4.30
C GLN A 333 -47.68 21.15 3.27
N SER A 334 -48.30 20.51 2.26
CA SER A 334 -49.18 21.17 1.28
C SER A 334 -50.64 20.91 1.57
#